data_AF-A0A0M4M5I4-F1
#
_entry.id   AF-A0A0M4M5I4-F1
#
_cell.length_a   1.000
_cell.length_b   1.000
_cell.length_c   1.000
_cell.angle_alpha   90.00
_cell.angle_beta   90.00
_cell.angle_gamma   90.00
#
_symmetry.space_group_name_H-M   'P 1'
#
loop_
_entity.id
_entity.type
_entity.pdbx_description
1 polymer ?
#
loop_
_entity_poly.entity_id
_entity_poly.type
_entity_poly.pdbx_seq_one_letter_code
_entity_poly.pdbx_strand_id
1 'polypeptide(L)'
;MGEINLLAVFVGAAAFFMIGALWYGPLFGKQWRQLNGITDEMMQAGPRPGQNPTWLIMLLAFLFELLVVLMLGHNIARTNPSPHVIMMMATGFAATIMAPAIGINYLFQMRPGKLFAIDAGYFVVGMAAAGAAFILLG
;
A
#
# COMPACT_ATOMS: atom_id res chain seq x y z
N MET A 1 -5.45 8.72 26.77
CA MET A 1 -4.66 8.44 25.55
C MET A 1 -3.97 7.10 25.77
N GLY A 2 -4.10 6.16 24.84
CA GLY A 2 -3.51 4.82 24.95
C GLY A 2 -2.09 4.75 24.38
N GLU A 3 -1.45 3.61 24.59
CA GLU A 3 -0.19 3.28 23.93
C GLU A 3 -0.46 2.76 22.51
N ILE A 4 0.54 2.88 21.63
CA ILE A 4 0.44 2.34 20.27
C ILE A 4 0.62 0.82 20.36
N ASN A 5 -0.36 0.06 19.88
CA ASN A 5 -0.25 -1.39 19.75
C ASN A 5 0.72 -1.73 18.60
N LEU A 6 2.00 -1.91 18.93
CA LEU A 6 3.05 -2.20 17.95
C LEU A 6 2.85 -3.56 17.25
N LEU A 7 2.20 -4.53 17.90
CA LEU A 7 1.86 -5.80 17.27
C LEU A 7 0.84 -5.58 16.15
N ALA A 8 -0.23 -4.82 16.42
CA ALA A 8 -1.21 -4.46 15.41
C ALA A 8 -0.61 -3.64 14.26
N VAL A 9 0.33 -2.73 14.56
CA VAL A 9 1.09 -1.99 13.53
C VAL A 9 1.84 -2.95 12.61
N PHE A 10 2.62 -3.87 13.18
CA PHE A 10 3.42 -4.80 12.39
C PHE A 10 2.55 -5.77 11.57
N VAL A 11 1.51 -6.36 12.20
CA VAL A 11 0.58 -7.26 11.50
C VAL A 11 -0.19 -6.52 10.41
N GLY A 12 -0.61 -5.28 10.66
CA GLY A 12 -1.30 -4.45 9.67
C GLY A 12 -0.41 -4.12 8.48
N ALA A 13 0.86 -3.76 8.71
CA ALA A 13 1.83 -3.53 7.64
C ALA A 13 2.14 -4.81 6.85
N ALA A 14 2.29 -5.96 7.54
CA ALA A 14 2.50 -7.24 6.88
C ALA A 14 1.28 -7.64 6.02
N ALA A 15 0.06 -7.43 6.52
CA ALA A 15 -1.16 -7.69 5.77
C ALA A 15 -1.25 -6.81 4.51
N PHE A 16 -0.96 -5.50 4.65
CA PHE A 16 -0.87 -4.58 3.51
C PHE A 16 0.15 -5.07 2.48
N PHE A 17 1.38 -5.37 2.91
CA PHE A 17 2.43 -5.84 2.01
C PHE A 17 2.07 -7.13 1.26
N MET A 18 1.44 -8.08 1.95
CA MET A 18 0.96 -9.33 1.34
C MET A 18 -0.16 -9.09 0.31
N ILE A 19 -1.03 -8.11 0.55
CA ILE A 19 -1.98 -7.65 -0.48
C ILE A 19 -1.20 -7.18 -1.72
N GLY A 20 -0.07 -6.50 -1.57
CA GLY A 20 0.78 -6.08 -2.69
C GLY A 20 1.22 -7.24 -3.57
N ALA A 21 1.69 -8.33 -2.96
CA ALA A 21 2.09 -9.54 -3.70
C ALA A 21 0.92 -10.16 -4.48
N LEU A 22 -0.28 -10.20 -3.89
CA LEU A 22 -1.48 -10.72 -4.56
C LEU A 22 -1.99 -9.77 -5.65
N TRP A 23 -1.94 -8.45 -5.39
CA TRP A 23 -2.47 -7.41 -6.26
C TRP A 23 -1.63 -7.27 -7.53
N TYR A 24 -0.31 -7.10 -7.38
CA TYR A 24 0.63 -6.93 -8.48
C TYR A 24 1.15 -8.24 -9.06
N GLY A 25 0.79 -9.38 -8.45
CA GLY A 25 1.03 -10.71 -8.97
C GLY A 25 -0.17 -11.23 -9.76
N PRO A 26 -0.95 -12.17 -9.19
CA PRO A 26 -2.02 -12.86 -9.90
C PRO A 26 -3.23 -12.00 -10.30
N LEU A 27 -3.58 -10.94 -9.55
CA LEU A 27 -4.80 -10.18 -9.81
C LEU A 27 -4.65 -9.18 -10.97
N PHE A 28 -3.68 -8.28 -10.87
CA PHE A 28 -3.49 -7.17 -11.82
C PHE A 28 -2.08 -7.10 -12.40
N GLY A 29 -1.20 -8.06 -12.09
CA GLY A 29 0.21 -7.98 -12.47
C GLY A 29 0.46 -7.88 -13.97
N LYS A 30 -0.31 -8.60 -14.79
CA LYS A 30 -0.17 -8.54 -16.26
C LYS A 30 -0.52 -7.15 -16.80
N GLN A 31 -1.67 -6.61 -16.38
CA GLN A 31 -2.15 -5.29 -16.78
C GLN A 31 -1.23 -4.19 -16.26
N TRP A 32 -0.79 -4.28 -15.01
CA TRP A 32 0.13 -3.34 -14.39
C TRP A 32 1.47 -3.30 -15.15
N ARG A 33 2.04 -4.45 -15.50
CA ARG A 33 3.28 -4.51 -16.30
C ARG A 33 3.11 -3.88 -17.67
N GLN A 34 2.03 -4.22 -18.39
CA GLN A 34 1.74 -3.66 -19.70
C GLN A 34 1.61 -2.13 -19.66
N LEU A 35 0.89 -1.60 -18.67
CA LEU A 35 0.70 -0.16 -18.48
C LEU A 35 1.98 0.57 -18.04
N ASN A 36 2.94 -0.16 -17.48
CA ASN A 36 4.28 0.32 -17.16
C ASN A 36 5.29 0.13 -18.29
N GLY A 37 4.88 -0.43 -19.45
CA GLY A 37 5.78 -0.72 -20.55
C GLY A 37 6.81 -1.81 -20.23
N ILE A 38 6.55 -2.67 -19.24
CA ILE A 38 7.41 -3.81 -18.90
C ILE A 38 7.08 -4.94 -19.88
N THR A 39 7.99 -5.23 -20.80
CA THR A 39 7.86 -6.32 -21.77
C THR A 39 8.41 -7.63 -21.22
N ASP A 40 8.02 -8.75 -21.83
CA ASP A 40 8.48 -10.08 -21.43
C ASP A 40 9.98 -10.25 -21.68
N GLU A 41 10.53 -9.63 -22.73
CA GLU A 41 11.97 -9.61 -22.99
C GLU A 41 12.72 -8.91 -21.85
N MET A 42 12.18 -7.80 -21.33
CA MET A 42 12.78 -7.08 -20.21
C MET A 42 12.74 -7.88 -18.90
N MET A 43 11.75 -8.75 -18.73
CA MET A 43 11.72 -9.66 -17.57
C MET A 43 12.75 -10.78 -17.70
N GLN A 44 12.93 -11.32 -18.92
CA GLN A 44 13.91 -12.37 -19.20
C GLN A 44 15.35 -11.88 -19.12
N ALA A 45 15.61 -10.62 -19.51
CA ALA A 45 16.93 -10.00 -19.46
C ALA A 45 17.44 -9.73 -18.04
N GLY A 46 16.58 -9.83 -17.02
CA GLY A 46 16.94 -9.59 -15.62
C GLY A 46 17.11 -8.11 -15.27
N PRO A 47 17.67 -7.80 -14.08
CA PRO A 47 17.85 -6.44 -13.59
C PRO A 47 18.77 -5.61 -14.51
N ARG A 48 18.36 -4.38 -14.83
CA ARG A 48 19.17 -3.48 -15.67
C ARG A 48 20.26 -2.77 -14.87
N PRO A 49 21.39 -2.39 -15.49
CA PRO A 49 22.40 -1.55 -14.85
C PRO A 49 21.77 -0.30 -14.23
N GLY A 50 22.04 -0.06 -12.94
CA GLY A 50 21.48 1.07 -12.19
C GLY A 50 20.10 0.84 -11.55
N GLN A 51 19.47 -0.33 -11.72
CA GLN A 51 18.28 -0.68 -10.96
C GLN A 51 18.65 -1.14 -9.54
N ASN A 52 17.87 -0.67 -8.56
CA ASN A 52 17.95 -1.19 -7.20
C ASN A 52 17.59 -2.68 -7.18
N PRO A 53 18.28 -3.51 -6.39
CA PRO A 53 17.97 -4.92 -6.31
C PRO A 53 16.57 -5.14 -5.72
N THR A 54 15.86 -6.17 -6.18
CA THR A 54 14.47 -6.44 -5.79
C THR A 54 14.29 -6.55 -4.28
N TRP A 55 15.23 -7.18 -3.56
CA TRP A 55 15.17 -7.30 -2.10
C TRP A 55 15.14 -5.93 -1.41
N LEU A 56 15.87 -4.94 -1.94
CA LEU A 56 15.93 -3.59 -1.38
C LEU A 56 14.61 -2.86 -1.63
N ILE A 57 14.04 -3.00 -2.84
CA ILE A 57 12.74 -2.41 -3.18
C ILE A 57 11.66 -2.98 -2.25
N MET A 58 11.63 -4.30 -2.05
CA MET A 58 10.68 -4.97 -1.17
C MET A 58 10.84 -4.53 0.29
N LEU A 59 12.08 -4.43 0.78
CA LEU A 59 12.36 -3.94 2.13
C LEU A 59 11.88 -2.49 2.31
N LEU A 60 12.22 -1.59 1.39
CA LEU A 60 11.84 -0.18 1.48
C LEU A 60 10.33 0.01 1.36
N ALA A 61 9.66 -0.75 0.49
CA ALA A 61 8.21 -0.74 0.38
C ALA A 61 7.54 -1.15 1.71
N PHE A 62 7.99 -2.25 2.31
CA PHE A 62 7.50 -2.70 3.62
C PHE A 62 7.75 -1.65 4.72
N LEU A 63 8.93 -1.03 4.75
CA LEU A 63 9.24 0.02 5.74
C LEU A 63 8.36 1.26 5.58
N PHE A 64 8.05 1.67 4.34
CA PHE A 64 7.12 2.77 4.11
C PHE A 64 5.69 2.42 4.51
N GLU A 65 5.24 1.21 4.23
CA GLU A 65 3.94 0.72 4.71
C GLU A 65 3.89 0.66 6.23
N LEU A 66 4.96 0.22 6.89
CA LEU A 66 5.09 0.23 8.33
C LEU A 66 4.94 1.64 8.91
N LEU A 67 5.54 2.66 8.28
CA LEU A 67 5.37 4.06 8.68
C LEU A 67 3.93 4.57 8.50
N VAL A 68 3.29 4.21 7.38
CA VAL A 68 1.87 4.55 7.13
C VAL A 68 0.97 3.93 8.20
N VAL A 69 1.15 2.64 8.47
CA VAL A 69 0.34 1.90 9.45
C VAL A 69 0.66 2.34 10.88
N LEU A 70 1.90 2.73 11.17
CA LEU A 70 2.27 3.35 12.45
C LEU A 70 1.49 4.64 12.70
N MET A 71 1.31 5.48 11.67
CA MET A 71 0.51 6.71 11.79
C MET A 71 -0.98 6.42 12.00
N LEU A 72 -1.52 5.37 11.38
CA LEU A 72 -2.87 4.88 11.67
C LEU A 72 -2.98 4.43 13.14
N GLY A 73 -2.03 3.63 13.62
CA GLY A 73 -1.97 3.18 15.02
C GLY A 73 -1.84 4.33 16.02
N HIS A 74 -1.06 5.37 15.69
CA HIS A 74 -0.98 6.60 16.48
C HIS A 74 -2.36 7.27 16.58
N ASN A 75 -3.06 7.44 15.47
CA ASN A 75 -4.40 8.03 15.48
C ASN A 75 -5.37 7.24 16.35
N ILE A 76 -5.40 5.90 16.20
CA ILE A 76 -6.26 5.01 16.99
C ILE A 76 -5.95 5.15 18.49
N ALA A 77 -4.67 5.15 18.89
CA ALA A 77 -4.25 5.29 20.28
C ALA A 77 -4.64 6.66 20.89
N ARG A 78 -4.76 7.71 20.07
CA ARG A 78 -5.14 9.06 20.51
C ARG A 78 -6.64 9.27 20.58
N THR A 79 -7.42 8.66 19.68
CA THR A 79 -8.87 8.90 19.60
C THR A 79 -9.73 7.78 20.19
N ASN A 80 -9.16 6.60 20.46
CA ASN A 80 -9.86 5.40 20.90
C ASN A 80 -11.19 5.15 20.17
N PRO A 81 -11.17 5.09 18.82
CA PRO A 81 -12.38 5.08 18.02
C PRO A 81 -13.02 3.68 18.02
N SER A 82 -14.32 3.64 17.78
CA SER A 82 -15.02 2.35 17.57
C SER A 82 -14.59 1.67 16.25
N PRO A 83 -14.77 0.34 16.10
CA PRO A 83 -14.23 -0.41 14.95
C PRO A 83 -14.62 0.13 13.56
N HIS A 84 -15.87 0.58 13.37
CA HIS A 84 -16.29 1.13 12.09
C HIS A 84 -15.55 2.43 11.74
N VAL A 85 -15.19 3.23 12.75
CA VAL A 85 -14.38 4.45 12.57
C VAL A 85 -12.93 4.09 12.26
N ILE A 86 -12.37 3.01 12.81
CA ILE A 86 -11.03 2.51 12.43
C ILE A 86 -11.00 2.19 10.94
N MET A 87 -11.98 1.45 10.42
CA MET A 87 -12.09 1.17 8.99
C MET A 87 -12.24 2.46 8.17
N MET A 88 -13.12 3.38 8.61
CA MET A 88 -13.32 4.67 7.96
C MET A 88 -12.02 5.47 7.89
N MET A 89 -11.22 5.51 8.95
CA MET A 89 -9.92 6.19 8.97
C MET A 89 -8.94 5.52 8.01
N ALA A 90 -8.82 4.20 8.06
CA ALA A 90 -7.87 3.46 7.23
C ALA A 90 -8.18 3.61 5.73
N THR A 91 -9.41 3.29 5.31
CA THR A 91 -9.81 3.42 3.90
C THR A 91 -9.98 4.87 3.48
N GLY A 92 -10.36 5.74 4.42
CA GLY A 92 -10.46 7.19 4.20
C GLY A 92 -9.10 7.78 3.85
N PHE A 93 -8.06 7.52 4.64
CA PHE A 93 -6.69 7.96 4.33
C PHE A 93 -6.22 7.44 2.97
N ALA A 94 -6.50 6.18 2.64
CA ALA A 94 -6.18 5.64 1.32
C ALA A 94 -6.89 6.40 0.19
N ALA A 95 -8.20 6.59 0.30
CA ALA A 95 -9.04 7.15 -0.75
C ALA A 95 -8.90 8.67 -0.90
N THR A 96 -8.67 9.41 0.19
CA THR A 96 -8.72 10.88 0.19
C THR A 96 -7.36 11.55 0.37
N ILE A 97 -6.32 10.80 0.77
CA ILE A 97 -4.96 11.32 0.90
C ILE A 97 -4.01 10.60 -0.05
N MET A 98 -3.87 9.28 0.09
CA MET A 98 -2.88 8.51 -0.66
C MET A 98 -3.19 8.47 -2.16
N ALA A 99 -4.44 8.13 -2.53
CA ALA A 99 -4.87 8.07 -3.92
C ALA A 99 -4.74 9.44 -4.62
N PRO A 100 -5.24 10.57 -4.08
CA PRO A 100 -5.02 11.87 -4.69
C PRO A 100 -3.54 12.25 -4.80
N ALA A 101 -2.72 11.94 -3.79
CA ALA A 101 -1.28 12.25 -3.82
C ALA A 101 -0.56 11.51 -4.97
N ILE A 102 -0.83 10.23 -5.19
CA ILE A 102 -0.29 9.52 -6.37
C ILE A 102 -0.94 10.00 -7.66
N GLY A 103 -2.22 10.34 -7.64
CA GLY A 103 -2.97 10.84 -8.80
C GLY A 103 -2.39 12.12 -9.36
N ILE A 104 -2.03 13.08 -8.50
CA ILE A 104 -1.36 14.33 -8.88
C ILE A 104 -0.05 14.03 -9.61
N ASN A 105 0.77 13.13 -9.05
CA ASN A 105 2.02 12.72 -9.68
C ASN A 105 1.78 12.03 -11.03
N TYR A 106 0.75 11.20 -11.14
CA TYR A 106 0.41 10.50 -12.38
C TYR A 106 -0.04 11.46 -13.47
N LEU A 107 -0.79 12.51 -13.12
CA LEU A 107 -1.18 13.57 -14.04
C LEU A 107 0.06 14.29 -14.61
N PHE A 108 1.00 14.70 -13.75
CA PHE A 108 2.24 15.35 -14.20
C PHE A 108 3.14 14.44 -15.02
N GLN A 109 3.13 13.13 -14.73
CA GLN A 109 3.88 12.13 -15.47
C GLN A 109 3.13 11.60 -16.71
N MET A 110 1.94 12.14 -17.01
CA MET A 110 1.08 11.69 -18.12
C MET A 110 0.82 10.17 -18.12
N ARG A 111 0.64 9.60 -16.92
CA ARG A 111 0.48 8.16 -16.72
C ARG A 111 -0.96 7.74 -17.05
N PRO A 112 -1.20 6.52 -17.55
CA PRO A 112 -2.54 6.06 -17.90
C PRO A 112 -3.49 6.06 -16.69
N GLY A 113 -4.71 6.57 -16.84
CA GLY A 113 -5.72 6.54 -15.77
C GLY A 113 -6.09 5.13 -15.28
N LYS A 114 -5.95 4.12 -16.14
CA LYS A 114 -6.09 2.70 -15.74
C LYS A 114 -5.00 2.25 -14.77
N LEU A 115 -3.77 2.76 -14.93
CA LEU A 115 -2.67 2.45 -14.01
C LEU A 115 -2.94 3.08 -12.65
N PHE A 116 -3.41 4.34 -12.65
CA PHE A 116 -3.88 5.00 -11.44
C PHE A 116 -4.94 4.19 -10.70
N ALA A 117 -5.96 3.66 -11.39
CA ALA A 117 -7.01 2.88 -10.75
C ALA A 117 -6.47 1.60 -10.08
N ILE A 118 -5.50 0.92 -10.71
CA ILE A 118 -4.85 -0.27 -10.14
C ILE A 118 -4.09 0.10 -8.87
N ASP A 119 -3.27 1.15 -8.94
CA ASP A 119 -2.40 1.54 -7.82
C ASP A 119 -3.18 2.19 -6.66
N ALA A 120 -4.20 3.00 -6.96
CA ALA A 120 -5.09 3.55 -5.95
C ALA A 120 -5.92 2.45 -5.27
N GLY A 121 -6.40 1.46 -6.04
CA GLY A 121 -7.11 0.31 -5.50
C GLY A 121 -6.26 -0.52 -4.55
N TYR A 122 -4.97 -0.69 -4.86
CA TYR A 122 -4.01 -1.34 -3.97
C TYR A 122 -3.95 -0.64 -2.60
N PHE A 123 -3.77 0.68 -2.59
CA PHE A 123 -3.73 1.45 -1.33
C PHE A 123 -5.01 1.30 -0.51
N VAL A 124 -6.18 1.32 -1.16
CA VAL A 124 -7.47 1.20 -0.46
C VAL A 124 -7.63 -0.19 0.16
N VAL A 125 -7.38 -1.26 -0.59
CA VAL A 125 -7.54 -2.63 -0.09
C VAL A 125 -6.46 -2.97 0.96
N GLY A 126 -5.23 -2.54 0.73
CA GLY A 126 -4.14 -2.73 1.68
C GLY A 126 -4.36 -2.00 3.00
N MET A 127 -4.82 -0.74 2.96
CA MET A 127 -5.20 -0.01 4.17
C MET A 127 -6.44 -0.60 4.85
N ALA A 128 -7.41 -1.14 4.10
CA ALA A 128 -8.52 -1.89 4.69
C ALA A 128 -8.01 -3.10 5.48
N ALA A 129 -7.04 -3.85 4.94
CA ALA A 129 -6.42 -4.97 5.65
C ALA A 129 -5.68 -4.52 6.92
N ALA A 130 -4.97 -3.39 6.87
CA ALA A 130 -4.33 -2.81 8.04
C ALA A 130 -5.35 -2.40 9.11
N GLY A 131 -6.45 -1.73 8.73
CA GLY A 131 -7.54 -1.39 9.64
C GLY A 131 -8.18 -2.62 10.28
N ALA A 132 -8.40 -3.68 9.52
CA ALA A 132 -8.90 -4.95 10.04
C ALA A 132 -7.94 -5.58 11.06
N ALA A 133 -6.62 -5.52 10.84
CA ALA A 133 -5.64 -5.99 11.81
C ALA A 133 -5.75 -5.27 13.16
N PHE A 134 -5.96 -3.94 13.15
CA PHE A 134 -6.20 -3.18 14.39
C PHE A 134 -7.51 -3.56 15.08
N ILE A 135 -8.57 -3.85 14.34
CA ILE A 135 -9.85 -4.28 14.92
C ILE A 135 -9.73 -5.67 15.58
N LEU A 136 -8.90 -6.55 15.01
CA LEU A 136 -8.71 -7.91 15.50
C LEU A 136 -7.75 -8.00 16.70
N LEU A 137 -6.82 -7.05 16.83
CA LEU A 137 -5.73 -7.09 17.81
C LEU A 137 -5.77 -5.97 18.85
N GLY A 138 -6.66 -5.00 18.68
CA GLY A 138 -6.78 -3.77 19.49
C GLY A 138 -7.86 -3.82 20.56
#